data_AF-A0A923WE15-F1
#
_entry.id   AF-A0A923WE15-F1
#
_cell.length_a   1.000
_cell.length_b   1.000
_cell.length_c   1.000
_cell.angle_alpha   90.00
_cell.angle_beta   90.00
_cell.angle_gamma   90.00
#
_symmetry.space_group_name_H-M   'P 1'
#
loop_
_entity.id
_entity.type
_entity.pdbx_description
1 polymer ?
#
loop_
_entity_poly.entity_id
_entity_poly.type
_entity_poly.pdbx_seq_one_letter_code
_entity_poly.pdbx_strand_id
1 'polypeptide(L)'
;MNYLVSIILLSLTLQAHAGCIDHKNIPYQPAFINKADHKRNLLDVYTPKGKGKGRAVVVFIHGGNWNTGNKNLYTFFGKNLARKGTIAVIINYRLSPGADYAEMSMDCARAFKWVYENIELYGGDKDNITVSGHSAGGHLAALIANDQEFFDSLHMKNPIKKCLLIDAFGLNMYTYFPKNHYKTDASYKKTFTNSPKIWMKASPVYYVNTATVPHLIFLGGKTFPAINQQEREYQSALEKAGVKSELYLVPKKKHVGMILQFYWKRNKNFKPILEFMKS
;
A
#
# COMPACT_ATOMS: atom_id res chain seq x y z
N MET A 1 -25.40 -38.79 3.24
CA MET A 1 -25.17 -37.83 2.13
C MET A 1 -24.15 -36.83 2.65
N ASN A 2 -22.88 -37.03 2.28
CA ASN A 2 -21.71 -36.44 2.94
C ASN A 2 -21.46 -35.00 2.48
N TYR A 3 -21.44 -34.06 3.43
CA TYR A 3 -20.85 -32.73 3.24
C TYR A 3 -19.32 -32.85 3.35
N LEU A 4 -18.63 -32.87 2.21
CA LEU A 4 -17.18 -32.77 2.17
C LEU A 4 -16.77 -31.30 2.30
N VAL A 5 -16.23 -30.95 3.46
CA VAL A 5 -15.46 -29.75 3.73
C VAL A 5 -14.23 -29.77 2.83
N SER A 6 -14.16 -28.89 1.82
CA SER A 6 -12.94 -28.69 1.03
C SER A 6 -11.92 -27.90 1.84
N ILE A 7 -11.03 -28.62 2.53
CA ILE A 7 -9.79 -28.07 3.09
C ILE A 7 -8.82 -27.88 1.91
N ILE A 8 -8.70 -26.64 1.43
CA ILE A 8 -7.62 -26.28 0.49
C ILE A 8 -6.33 -26.20 1.31
N LEU A 9 -5.51 -27.26 1.27
CA LEU A 9 -4.13 -27.23 1.75
C LEU A 9 -3.31 -26.32 0.81
N LEU A 10 -3.16 -25.05 1.19
CA LEU A 10 -2.20 -24.16 0.57
C LEU A 10 -0.81 -24.50 1.13
N SER A 11 0.07 -25.05 0.30
CA SER A 11 1.45 -25.34 0.69
C SER A 11 2.25 -24.05 0.90
N LEU A 12 2.30 -23.59 2.16
CA LEU A 12 3.16 -22.48 2.59
C LEU A 12 4.63 -22.94 2.55
N THR A 13 5.35 -22.65 1.47
CA THR A 13 6.80 -22.85 1.43
C THR A 13 7.48 -21.85 2.36
N LEU A 14 7.99 -22.33 3.49
CA LEU A 14 8.68 -21.52 4.49
C LEU A 14 10.17 -21.43 4.14
N GLN A 15 10.66 -20.26 3.72
CA GLN A 15 12.10 -20.02 3.55
C GLN A 15 12.62 -19.13 4.69
N ALA A 16 13.45 -19.71 5.55
CA ALA A 16 14.10 -18.97 6.64
C ALA A 16 15.33 -18.22 6.12
N HIS A 17 15.35 -16.90 6.30
CA HIS A 17 16.54 -16.07 6.14
C HIS A 17 16.93 -15.52 7.51
N ALA A 18 18.21 -15.25 7.78
CA ALA A 18 18.65 -14.77 9.10
C ALA A 18 17.73 -13.65 9.66
N GLY A 19 16.94 -13.98 10.70
CA GLY A 19 16.04 -13.07 11.43
C GLY A 19 14.60 -12.89 10.92
N CYS A 20 14.16 -13.53 9.83
CA CYS A 20 12.77 -13.44 9.34
C CYS A 20 12.25 -14.75 8.73
N ILE A 21 10.93 -14.90 8.72
CA ILE A 21 10.21 -16.02 8.10
C ILE A 21 9.35 -15.47 6.95
N ASP A 22 9.42 -16.13 5.80
CA ASP A 22 8.68 -15.73 4.59
C ASP A 22 7.49 -16.68 4.36
N HIS A 23 6.30 -16.11 4.20
CA HIS A 23 5.09 -16.81 3.77
C HIS A 23 4.66 -16.23 2.43
N LYS A 24 4.79 -17.02 1.36
CA LYS A 24 4.75 -16.51 -0.02
C LYS A 24 3.47 -16.89 -0.75
N ASN A 25 3.06 -16.03 -1.68
CA ASN A 25 2.04 -16.28 -2.70
C ASN A 25 0.70 -16.73 -2.10
N ILE A 26 0.28 -16.08 -1.01
CA ILE A 26 -1.00 -16.36 -0.37
C ILE A 26 -2.09 -15.64 -1.16
N PRO A 27 -3.11 -16.35 -1.68
CA PRO A 27 -4.23 -15.70 -2.34
C PRO A 27 -5.10 -14.98 -1.30
N TYR A 28 -5.44 -13.73 -1.59
CA TYR A 28 -6.37 -12.95 -0.75
C TYR A 28 -7.78 -12.84 -1.35
N GLN A 29 -8.02 -13.52 -2.48
CA GLN A 29 -9.33 -13.72 -3.08
C GLN A 29 -9.48 -15.16 -3.58
N PRO A 30 -10.70 -15.71 -3.64
CA PRO A 30 -10.94 -17.01 -4.26
C PRO A 30 -10.51 -17.04 -5.73
N ALA A 31 -9.91 -18.15 -6.15
CA ALA A 31 -9.37 -18.35 -7.50
C ALA A 31 -10.40 -18.19 -8.63
N PHE A 32 -11.70 -18.31 -8.32
CA PHE A 32 -12.79 -18.34 -9.28
C PHE A 32 -13.27 -16.97 -9.76
N ILE A 33 -12.85 -15.87 -9.11
CA ILE A 33 -13.34 -14.51 -9.46
C ILE A 33 -12.69 -14.00 -10.77
N ASN A 34 -11.47 -14.42 -11.12
CA ASN A 34 -10.91 -14.14 -12.45
C ASN A 34 -9.69 -15.03 -12.76
N LYS A 35 -9.84 -16.03 -13.66
CA LYS A 35 -8.76 -16.97 -14.02
C LYS A 35 -7.51 -16.30 -14.61
N ALA A 36 -7.64 -15.12 -15.23
CA ALA A 36 -6.54 -14.43 -15.90
C ALA A 36 -5.57 -13.72 -14.94
N ASP A 37 -5.98 -13.41 -13.69
CA ASP A 37 -5.24 -12.52 -12.80
C ASP A 37 -4.87 -13.14 -11.43
N HIS A 38 -4.88 -14.47 -11.32
CA HIS A 38 -4.61 -15.15 -10.05
C HIS A 38 -3.25 -14.78 -9.44
N LYS A 39 -2.24 -14.41 -10.26
CA LYS A 39 -0.93 -13.94 -9.76
C LYS A 39 -0.97 -12.52 -9.17
N ARG A 40 -1.96 -11.73 -9.56
CA ARG A 40 -2.18 -10.35 -9.08
C ARG A 40 -2.97 -10.29 -7.77
N ASN A 41 -3.77 -11.32 -7.48
CA ASN A 41 -4.47 -11.45 -6.21
C ASN A 41 -3.68 -12.22 -5.14
N LEU A 42 -2.36 -12.01 -5.10
CA LEU A 42 -1.44 -12.66 -4.15
C LEU A 42 -0.76 -11.65 -3.23
N LEU A 43 -0.50 -12.07 -1.99
CA LEU A 43 0.33 -11.35 -1.03
C LEU A 43 1.41 -12.24 -0.45
N ASP A 44 2.43 -11.61 0.12
CA ASP A 44 3.47 -12.24 0.94
C ASP A 44 3.44 -11.67 2.35
N VAL A 45 3.54 -12.52 3.37
CA VAL A 45 3.68 -12.12 4.77
C VAL A 45 5.11 -12.40 5.23
N TYR A 46 5.77 -11.40 5.79
CA TYR A 46 7.11 -11.48 6.38
C TYR A 46 6.99 -11.27 7.88
N THR A 47 7.37 -12.28 8.66
CA THR A 47 7.26 -12.24 10.12
C THR A 47 8.63 -12.25 10.79
N PRO A 48 8.79 -11.60 11.96
CA PRO A 48 10.00 -11.72 12.76
C PRO A 48 10.24 -13.19 13.17
N LYS A 49 11.50 -13.62 13.27
CA LYS A 49 11.82 -14.95 13.80
C LYS A 49 11.49 -15.03 15.30
N GLY A 50 10.89 -16.14 15.73
CA GLY A 50 10.59 -16.43 17.13
C GLY A 50 9.12 -16.22 17.49
N LYS A 51 8.71 -16.79 18.64
CA LYS A 51 7.33 -16.66 19.13
C LYS A 51 7.02 -15.21 19.52
N GLY A 52 5.75 -14.82 19.43
CA GLY A 52 5.24 -13.52 19.87
C GLY A 52 3.92 -13.18 19.19
N LYS A 53 3.17 -12.24 19.77
CA LYS A 53 1.86 -11.77 19.32
C LYS A 53 1.78 -10.25 19.45
N GLY A 54 0.71 -9.63 18.94
CA GLY A 54 0.45 -8.19 19.11
C GLY A 54 1.46 -7.31 18.36
N ARG A 55 2.06 -7.81 17.27
CA ARG A 55 3.05 -7.05 16.52
C ARG A 55 2.37 -6.09 15.55
N ALA A 56 2.85 -4.85 15.49
CA ALA A 56 2.42 -3.91 14.47
C ALA A 56 2.54 -4.50 13.06
N VAL A 57 1.56 -4.19 12.22
CA VAL A 57 1.45 -4.73 10.86
C VAL A 57 1.57 -3.57 9.87
N VAL A 58 2.42 -3.70 8.86
CA VAL A 58 2.38 -2.83 7.68
C VAL A 58 1.95 -3.63 6.47
N VAL A 59 1.00 -3.10 5.71
CA VAL A 59 0.62 -3.64 4.41
C VAL A 59 1.11 -2.67 3.35
N PHE A 60 2.04 -3.14 2.51
CA PHE A 60 2.76 -2.33 1.53
C PHE A 60 2.25 -2.59 0.10
N ILE A 61 1.91 -1.50 -0.59
CA ILE A 61 1.43 -1.46 -1.96
C ILE A 61 2.56 -1.01 -2.89
N HIS A 62 2.91 -1.83 -3.86
CA HIS A 62 4.04 -1.56 -4.75
C HIS A 62 3.76 -0.39 -5.70
N GLY A 63 4.81 0.31 -6.12
CA GLY A 63 4.75 1.28 -7.23
C GLY A 63 4.85 0.62 -8.60
N GLY A 64 4.91 1.45 -9.65
CA GLY A 64 5.05 0.98 -11.04
C GLY A 64 4.09 1.64 -12.03
N ASN A 65 3.77 2.93 -11.85
CA ASN A 65 2.93 3.70 -12.77
C ASN A 65 1.58 3.02 -13.10
N TRP A 66 1.00 2.28 -12.13
CA TRP A 66 -0.25 1.52 -12.25
C TRP A 66 -0.31 0.43 -13.34
N ASN A 67 0.69 0.33 -14.21
CA ASN A 67 0.74 -0.59 -15.35
C ASN A 67 1.91 -1.60 -15.26
N THR A 68 2.81 -1.44 -14.28
CA THR A 68 3.95 -2.34 -14.04
C THR A 68 4.16 -2.59 -12.54
N GLY A 69 5.19 -3.36 -12.20
CA GLY A 69 5.56 -3.68 -10.83
C GLY A 69 4.98 -5.01 -10.33
N ASN A 70 5.46 -5.43 -9.17
CA ASN A 70 4.98 -6.59 -8.41
C ASN A 70 5.61 -6.61 -6.99
N LYS A 71 4.99 -7.36 -6.08
CA LYS A 71 5.43 -7.56 -4.69
C LYS A 71 6.86 -8.07 -4.53
N ASN A 72 7.37 -8.87 -5.48
CA ASN A 72 8.67 -9.52 -5.33
C ASN A 72 9.81 -8.50 -5.38
N LEU A 73 9.63 -7.37 -6.09
CA LEU A 73 10.59 -6.26 -6.13
C LEU A 73 10.83 -5.61 -4.76
N TYR A 74 9.90 -5.77 -3.82
CA TYR A 74 9.93 -5.11 -2.51
C TYR A 74 10.24 -6.09 -1.37
N THR A 75 10.63 -7.34 -1.68
CA THR A 75 10.98 -8.37 -0.69
C THR A 75 12.00 -7.87 0.35
N PHE A 76 12.97 -7.05 -0.06
CA PHE A 76 13.98 -6.50 0.85
C PHE A 76 13.35 -5.61 1.94
N PHE A 77 12.31 -4.85 1.60
CA PHE A 77 11.64 -3.94 2.52
C PHE A 77 10.90 -4.74 3.58
N GLY A 78 10.07 -5.71 3.15
CA GLY A 78 9.32 -6.60 4.04
C GLY A 78 10.23 -7.38 4.98
N LYS A 79 11.29 -8.01 4.46
CA LYS A 79 12.26 -8.75 5.28
C LYS A 79 12.96 -7.87 6.31
N ASN A 80 13.31 -6.63 5.95
CA ASN A 80 14.03 -5.75 6.87
C ASN A 80 13.12 -5.17 7.96
N LEU A 81 11.83 -4.97 7.69
CA LEU A 81 10.84 -4.64 8.72
C LEU A 81 10.56 -5.83 9.65
N ALA A 82 10.42 -7.04 9.11
CA ALA A 82 10.32 -8.27 9.88
C ALA A 82 11.49 -8.47 10.86
N ARG A 83 12.72 -8.26 10.40
CA ARG A 83 13.91 -8.29 11.28
C ARG A 83 13.91 -7.24 12.37
N LYS A 84 13.08 -6.20 12.25
CA LYS A 84 12.93 -5.10 13.22
C LYS A 84 11.68 -5.24 14.10
N GLY A 85 11.01 -6.40 14.06
CA GLY A 85 9.89 -6.73 14.94
C GLY A 85 8.50 -6.39 14.40
N THR A 86 8.40 -5.87 13.18
CA THR A 86 7.12 -5.52 12.53
C THR A 86 6.73 -6.59 11.52
N ILE A 87 5.47 -6.99 11.48
CA ILE A 87 4.99 -7.85 10.40
C ILE A 87 4.77 -7.02 9.15
N ALA A 88 5.36 -7.43 8.04
CA ALA A 88 5.16 -6.77 6.76
C ALA A 88 4.38 -7.67 5.82
N VAL A 89 3.32 -7.15 5.22
CA VAL A 89 2.54 -7.79 4.17
C VAL A 89 2.78 -7.02 2.88
N ILE A 90 3.23 -7.68 1.81
CA ILE A 90 3.44 -7.02 0.51
C ILE A 90 2.47 -7.63 -0.48
N ILE A 91 1.61 -6.79 -1.06
CA ILE A 91 0.50 -7.23 -1.91
C ILE A 91 0.83 -6.99 -3.38
N ASN A 92 0.33 -7.86 -4.27
CA ASN A 92 0.04 -7.51 -5.64
C ASN A 92 -1.39 -6.96 -5.75
N TYR A 93 -1.68 -6.28 -6.85
CA TYR A 93 -3.00 -5.86 -7.30
C TYR A 93 -3.02 -5.89 -8.83
N ARG A 94 -4.21 -5.88 -9.47
CA ARG A 94 -4.31 -5.85 -10.94
C ARG A 94 -3.68 -4.58 -11.53
N LEU A 95 -3.35 -4.59 -12.81
CA LEU A 95 -2.63 -3.47 -13.45
C LEU A 95 -3.36 -2.99 -14.70
N SER A 96 -3.16 -1.72 -15.03
CA SER A 96 -3.61 -1.16 -16.30
C SER A 96 -2.85 -1.80 -17.47
N PRO A 97 -3.52 -2.09 -18.60
CA PRO A 97 -4.89 -1.68 -18.95
C PRO A 97 -6.00 -2.65 -18.51
N GLY A 98 -5.68 -3.72 -17.77
CA GLY A 98 -6.65 -4.74 -17.33
C GLY A 98 -7.46 -4.37 -16.08
N ALA A 99 -7.07 -3.30 -15.40
CA ALA A 99 -7.81 -2.70 -14.30
C ALA A 99 -7.66 -1.18 -14.33
N ASP A 100 -8.69 -0.45 -13.89
CA ASP A 100 -8.62 0.98 -13.60
C ASP A 100 -8.20 1.27 -12.15
N TYR A 101 -8.07 2.55 -11.76
CA TYR A 101 -7.69 2.92 -10.39
C TYR A 101 -8.64 2.37 -9.32
N ALA A 102 -9.95 2.29 -9.60
CA ALA A 102 -10.96 1.87 -8.63
C ALA A 102 -10.90 0.36 -8.44
N GLU A 103 -10.72 -0.39 -9.52
CA GLU A 103 -10.49 -1.84 -9.46
C GLU A 103 -9.19 -2.18 -8.73
N MET A 104 -8.11 -1.43 -8.96
CA MET A 104 -6.85 -1.58 -8.22
C MET A 104 -7.02 -1.30 -6.73
N SER A 105 -7.71 -0.22 -6.37
CA SER A 105 -7.99 0.13 -4.97
C SER A 105 -8.86 -0.92 -4.29
N MET A 106 -9.85 -1.48 -5.00
CA MET A 106 -10.69 -2.56 -4.49
C MET A 106 -9.89 -3.85 -4.26
N ASP A 107 -8.94 -4.19 -5.14
CA ASP A 107 -8.02 -5.31 -4.90
C ASP A 107 -7.16 -5.08 -3.65
N CYS A 108 -6.67 -3.85 -3.45
CA CYS A 108 -5.96 -3.48 -2.23
C CYS A 108 -6.86 -3.63 -1.00
N ALA A 109 -8.09 -3.11 -1.02
CA ALA A 109 -9.04 -3.23 0.08
C ALA A 109 -9.36 -4.70 0.42
N ARG A 110 -9.49 -5.58 -0.58
CA ARG A 110 -9.66 -7.03 -0.37
C ARG A 110 -8.42 -7.68 0.26
N ALA A 111 -7.22 -7.25 -0.10
CA ALA A 111 -6.01 -7.70 0.57
C ALA A 111 -5.98 -7.24 2.04
N PHE A 112 -6.45 -6.02 2.34
CA PHE A 112 -6.61 -5.54 3.71
C PHE A 112 -7.66 -6.31 4.50
N LYS A 113 -8.78 -6.68 3.87
CA LYS A 113 -9.77 -7.59 4.47
C LYS A 113 -9.11 -8.91 4.87
N TRP A 114 -8.36 -9.53 3.97
CA TRP A 114 -7.62 -10.76 4.28
C TRP A 114 -6.65 -10.57 5.44
N VAL A 115 -5.89 -9.46 5.46
CA VAL A 115 -4.98 -9.15 6.56
C VAL A 115 -5.75 -9.02 7.88
N TYR A 116 -6.83 -8.26 7.92
CA TYR A 116 -7.65 -8.09 9.12
C TYR A 116 -8.17 -9.42 9.67
N GLU A 117 -8.60 -10.32 8.79
CA GLU A 117 -9.16 -11.64 9.15
C GLU A 117 -8.10 -12.67 9.56
N ASN A 118 -6.84 -12.54 9.11
CA ASN A 118 -5.85 -13.62 9.20
C ASN A 118 -4.54 -13.25 9.92
N ILE A 119 -4.21 -11.96 10.11
CA ILE A 119 -2.86 -11.57 10.52
C ILE A 119 -2.48 -12.00 11.95
N GLU A 120 -3.47 -12.26 12.80
CA GLU A 120 -3.27 -12.81 14.15
C GLU A 120 -2.60 -14.20 14.10
N LEU A 121 -2.87 -15.01 13.06
CA LEU A 121 -2.23 -16.31 12.82
C LEU A 121 -0.71 -16.16 12.58
N TYR A 122 -0.28 -15.00 12.11
CA TYR A 122 1.11 -14.65 11.87
C TYR A 122 1.74 -13.89 13.07
N GLY A 123 0.98 -13.72 14.16
CA GLY A 123 1.41 -12.99 15.36
C GLY A 123 1.25 -11.47 15.27
N GLY A 124 0.47 -10.98 14.31
CA GLY A 124 0.18 -9.56 14.12
C GLY A 124 -0.96 -9.07 14.99
N ASP A 125 -1.01 -7.75 15.17
CA ASP A 125 -2.11 -7.03 15.77
C ASP A 125 -3.02 -6.48 14.66
N LYS A 126 -4.23 -7.03 14.55
CA LYS A 126 -5.22 -6.58 13.55
C LYS A 126 -5.78 -5.18 13.84
N ASP A 127 -5.59 -4.69 15.07
CA ASP A 127 -6.00 -3.35 15.50
C ASP A 127 -4.85 -2.33 15.41
N ASN A 128 -3.69 -2.73 14.85
CA ASN A 128 -2.56 -1.85 14.56
C ASN A 128 -2.00 -2.08 13.15
N ILE A 129 -2.85 -1.87 12.14
CA ILE A 129 -2.51 -1.99 10.73
C ILE A 129 -2.17 -0.62 10.13
N THR A 130 -0.96 -0.51 9.59
CA THR A 130 -0.48 0.64 8.81
C THR A 130 -0.57 0.31 7.31
N VAL A 131 -1.25 1.14 6.53
CA VAL A 131 -1.13 1.09 5.07
C VAL A 131 0.12 1.84 4.65
N SER A 132 0.85 1.30 3.67
CA SER A 132 1.98 1.99 3.07
C SER A 132 2.06 1.75 1.58
N GLY A 133 2.67 2.66 0.84
CA GLY A 133 2.94 2.45 -0.57
C GLY A 133 3.99 3.41 -1.13
N HIS A 134 4.59 2.99 -2.25
CA HIS A 134 5.58 3.78 -2.98
C HIS A 134 5.03 4.25 -4.33
N SER A 135 5.26 5.53 -4.70
CA SER A 135 4.85 6.05 -6.01
C SER A 135 3.33 5.86 -6.25
N ALA A 136 2.95 5.23 -7.36
CA ALA A 136 1.57 4.81 -7.67
C ALA A 136 0.90 3.98 -6.55
N GLY A 137 1.66 3.15 -5.82
CA GLY A 137 1.15 2.41 -4.67
C GLY A 137 0.88 3.30 -3.47
N GLY A 138 1.62 4.42 -3.35
CA GLY A 138 1.33 5.47 -2.36
C GLY A 138 0.02 6.20 -2.66
N HIS A 139 -0.33 6.39 -3.93
CA HIS A 139 -1.67 6.87 -4.31
C HIS A 139 -2.77 5.89 -3.86
N LEU A 140 -2.64 4.59 -4.17
CA LEU A 140 -3.65 3.60 -3.78
C LEU A 140 -3.76 3.50 -2.26
N ALA A 141 -2.63 3.58 -1.55
CA ALA A 141 -2.56 3.61 -0.09
C ALA A 141 -3.34 4.79 0.50
N ALA A 142 -3.09 6.01 0.01
CA ALA A 142 -3.78 7.20 0.47
C ALA A 142 -5.28 7.15 0.13
N LEU A 143 -5.63 6.61 -1.04
CA LEU A 143 -7.02 6.55 -1.49
C LEU A 143 -7.86 5.63 -0.58
N ILE A 144 -7.43 4.38 -0.37
CA ILE A 144 -8.17 3.45 0.50
C ILE A 144 -8.12 3.85 1.98
N ALA A 145 -7.13 4.62 2.42
CA ALA A 145 -7.07 5.14 3.78
C ALA A 145 -8.18 6.16 4.06
N ASN A 146 -8.59 6.94 3.06
CA ASN A 146 -9.46 8.10 3.23
C ASN A 146 -10.86 7.92 2.66
N ASP A 147 -10.99 7.13 1.59
CA ASP A 147 -12.28 6.83 0.97
C ASP A 147 -12.87 5.54 1.57
N GLN A 148 -13.92 5.71 2.39
CA GLN A 148 -14.56 4.60 3.11
C GLN A 148 -15.35 3.68 2.17
N GLU A 149 -15.72 4.14 0.97
CA GLU A 149 -16.55 3.39 0.01
C GLU A 149 -15.91 2.02 -0.33
N PHE A 150 -14.58 1.92 -0.33
CA PHE A 150 -13.87 0.67 -0.60
C PHE A 150 -14.12 -0.41 0.47
N PHE A 151 -14.20 -0.03 1.73
CA PHE A 151 -14.45 -0.97 2.84
C PHE A 151 -15.94 -1.17 3.08
N ASP A 152 -16.76 -0.14 2.89
CA ASP A 152 -18.22 -0.25 2.94
C ASP A 152 -18.75 -1.24 1.89
N SER A 153 -18.18 -1.21 0.67
CA SER A 153 -18.47 -2.18 -0.40
C SER A 153 -18.09 -3.62 -0.06
N LEU A 154 -17.20 -3.82 0.93
CA LEU A 154 -16.81 -5.13 1.45
C LEU A 154 -17.57 -5.51 2.73
N HIS A 155 -18.54 -4.67 3.14
CA HIS A 155 -19.31 -4.77 4.38
C HIS A 155 -18.43 -4.83 5.63
N MET A 156 -17.37 -4.03 5.67
CA MET A 156 -16.46 -3.96 6.81
C MET A 156 -16.09 -2.53 7.16
N LYS A 157 -15.81 -2.29 8.45
CA LYS A 157 -15.16 -1.04 8.86
C LYS A 157 -13.74 -1.00 8.33
N ASN A 158 -13.27 0.18 7.97
CA ASN A 158 -11.89 0.38 7.54
C ASN A 158 -10.89 -0.06 8.64
N PRO A 159 -10.04 -1.06 8.36
CA PRO A 159 -9.12 -1.62 9.35
C PRO A 159 -7.84 -0.79 9.50
N ILE A 160 -7.61 0.18 8.61
CA ILE A 160 -6.40 1.01 8.59
C ILE A 160 -6.39 1.94 9.81
N LYS A 161 -5.25 1.98 10.51
CA LYS A 161 -5.04 2.86 11.66
C LYS A 161 -4.03 3.96 11.40
N LYS A 162 -3.16 3.79 10.41
CA LYS A 162 -2.07 4.71 10.08
C LYS A 162 -1.76 4.64 8.59
N CYS A 163 -1.33 5.75 7.99
CA CYS A 163 -0.96 5.83 6.57
C CYS A 163 0.49 6.31 6.40
N LEU A 164 1.35 5.48 5.80
CA LEU A 164 2.76 5.75 5.54
C LEU A 164 3.00 5.86 4.03
N LEU A 165 3.19 7.06 3.52
CA LEU A 165 3.46 7.31 2.10
C LEU A 165 4.96 7.43 1.86
N ILE A 166 5.47 6.75 0.82
CA ILE A 166 6.88 6.85 0.40
C ILE A 166 6.92 7.40 -1.02
N ASP A 167 7.16 8.71 -1.14
CA ASP A 167 7.32 9.41 -2.41
C ASP A 167 6.15 9.10 -3.37
N ALA A 168 4.93 9.29 -2.84
CA ALA A 168 3.67 8.93 -3.48
C ALA A 168 3.38 9.84 -4.69
N PHE A 169 2.80 9.25 -5.73
CA PHE A 169 2.39 9.97 -6.92
C PHE A 169 0.95 9.63 -7.27
N GLY A 170 0.14 10.63 -7.56
CA GLY A 170 -1.28 10.51 -7.88
C GLY A 170 -2.23 11.09 -6.82
N LEU A 171 -1.73 11.90 -5.89
CA LEU A 171 -2.53 12.45 -4.79
C LEU A 171 -3.53 13.53 -5.26
N ASN A 172 -3.25 14.18 -6.39
CA ASN A 172 -4.17 15.10 -7.07
C ASN A 172 -4.05 14.98 -8.60
N MET A 173 -4.77 14.01 -9.19
CA MET A 173 -4.87 13.82 -10.64
C MET A 173 -5.72 14.90 -11.32
N TYR A 174 -6.69 15.49 -10.61
CA TYR A 174 -7.58 16.51 -11.17
C TYR A 174 -6.82 17.77 -11.61
N THR A 175 -5.87 18.24 -10.80
CA THR A 175 -5.05 19.40 -11.16
C THR A 175 -3.85 19.03 -12.03
N TYR A 176 -3.39 17.77 -11.94
CA TYR A 176 -2.24 17.29 -12.69
C TYR A 176 -2.52 17.09 -14.19
N PHE A 177 -3.59 16.38 -14.56
CA PHE A 177 -3.86 16.03 -15.96
C PHE A 177 -4.06 17.23 -16.91
N PRO A 178 -4.75 18.33 -16.53
CA PRO A 178 -4.88 19.48 -17.41
C PRO A 178 -3.55 20.16 -17.77
N LYS A 179 -2.58 20.13 -16.85
CA LYS A 179 -1.28 20.81 -16.97
C LYS A 179 -0.22 20.00 -17.71
N ASN A 180 -0.51 18.73 -17.99
CA ASN A 180 0.47 17.82 -18.53
C ASN A 180 -0.09 17.04 -19.73
N HIS A 181 0.75 16.79 -20.73
CA HIS A 181 0.36 16.15 -21.99
C HIS A 181 0.18 14.62 -21.89
N TYR A 182 -0.39 14.09 -20.80
CA TYR A 182 -0.65 12.65 -20.62
C TYR A 182 -1.95 12.16 -21.27
N LYS A 183 -2.72 13.05 -21.89
CA LYS A 183 -4.00 12.73 -22.55
C LYS A 183 -3.87 11.68 -23.68
N THR A 184 -2.66 11.43 -24.17
CA THR A 184 -2.35 10.47 -25.23
C THR A 184 -1.74 9.16 -24.73
N ASP A 185 -1.36 9.04 -23.45
CA ASP A 185 -0.88 7.78 -22.89
C ASP A 185 -2.07 6.84 -22.67
N ALA A 186 -2.15 5.79 -23.49
CA ALA A 186 -3.23 4.82 -23.45
C ALA A 186 -3.39 4.17 -22.07
N SER A 187 -2.29 3.99 -21.32
CA SER A 187 -2.34 3.41 -19.98
C SER A 187 -2.96 4.36 -18.97
N TYR A 188 -2.62 5.65 -18.99
CA TYR A 188 -3.27 6.66 -18.13
C TYR A 188 -4.75 6.84 -18.48
N LYS A 189 -5.09 6.87 -19.78
CA LYS A 189 -6.49 6.93 -20.22
C LYS A 189 -7.28 5.71 -19.76
N LYS A 190 -6.69 4.51 -19.75
CA LYS A 190 -7.35 3.32 -19.19
C LYS A 190 -7.47 3.38 -17.67
N THR A 191 -6.44 3.84 -16.97
CA THR A 191 -6.45 3.90 -15.50
C THR A 191 -7.40 4.97 -14.95
N PHE A 192 -7.48 6.14 -15.59
CA PHE A 192 -8.15 7.32 -15.02
C PHE A 192 -9.21 7.94 -15.94
N THR A 193 -9.42 7.39 -17.14
CA THR A 193 -10.31 7.96 -18.17
C THR A 193 -9.89 9.37 -18.61
N ASN A 194 -10.68 9.98 -19.50
CA ASN A 194 -10.54 11.39 -19.88
C ASN A 194 -11.52 12.32 -19.12
N SER A 195 -12.15 11.82 -18.04
CA SER A 195 -13.18 12.55 -17.31
C SER A 195 -12.60 13.26 -16.08
N PRO A 196 -12.70 14.60 -15.99
CA PRO A 196 -12.31 15.34 -14.79
C PRO A 196 -13.00 14.85 -13.52
N LYS A 197 -14.25 14.37 -13.63
CA LYS A 197 -14.98 13.76 -12.50
C LYS A 197 -14.28 12.51 -11.98
N ILE A 198 -13.75 11.67 -12.87
CA ILE A 198 -12.97 10.49 -12.47
C ILE A 198 -11.62 10.91 -11.88
N TRP A 199 -10.97 11.93 -12.43
CA TRP A 199 -9.72 12.43 -11.86
C TRP A 199 -9.88 12.94 -10.43
N MET A 200 -10.99 13.60 -10.09
CA MET A 200 -11.32 13.97 -8.71
C MET A 200 -11.52 12.75 -7.82
N LYS A 201 -12.34 11.77 -8.27
CA LYS A 201 -12.58 10.53 -7.52
C LYS A 201 -11.30 9.70 -7.28
N ALA A 202 -10.38 9.74 -8.24
CA ALA A 202 -9.09 9.07 -8.13
C ALA A 202 -8.04 9.87 -7.33
N SER A 203 -8.41 11.01 -6.72
CA SER A 203 -7.47 11.90 -6.05
C SER A 203 -7.71 11.90 -4.53
N PRO A 204 -6.84 11.23 -3.74
CA PRO A 204 -6.94 11.16 -2.28
C PRO A 204 -7.10 12.52 -1.58
N VAL A 205 -6.60 13.62 -2.17
CA VAL A 205 -6.72 14.97 -1.60
C VAL A 205 -8.18 15.41 -1.39
N TYR A 206 -9.13 14.90 -2.18
CA TYR A 206 -10.56 15.25 -2.02
C TYR A 206 -11.26 14.49 -0.89
N TYR A 207 -10.58 13.55 -0.25
CA TYR A 207 -11.10 12.71 0.82
C TYR A 207 -10.46 13.01 2.19
N VAL A 208 -9.60 14.03 2.29
CA VAL A 208 -8.90 14.35 3.55
C VAL A 208 -9.85 14.74 4.68
N ASN A 209 -11.04 15.27 4.38
CA ASN A 209 -12.04 15.64 5.39
C ASN A 209 -12.70 14.42 6.06
N THR A 210 -12.61 13.24 5.44
CA THR A 210 -13.10 11.96 6.00
C THR A 210 -11.94 11.10 6.51
N ALA A 211 -10.70 11.57 6.40
CA ALA A 211 -9.53 10.86 6.88
C ALA A 211 -9.44 10.95 8.39
N THR A 212 -9.41 9.81 9.06
CA THR A 212 -9.36 9.72 10.54
C THR A 212 -8.02 9.21 11.06
N VAL A 213 -7.11 8.82 10.16
CA VAL A 213 -5.84 8.16 10.51
C VAL A 213 -4.66 9.13 10.39
N PRO A 214 -3.68 9.07 11.31
CA PRO A 214 -2.47 9.85 11.19
C PRO A 214 -1.68 9.43 9.94
N HIS A 215 -0.99 10.41 9.34
CA HIS A 215 -0.19 10.25 8.13
C HIS A 215 1.29 10.54 8.39
N LEU A 216 2.17 9.72 7.83
CA LEU A 216 3.61 9.96 7.74
C LEU A 216 4.02 9.93 6.27
N ILE A 217 4.59 11.04 5.77
CA ILE A 217 4.88 11.25 4.36
C ILE A 217 6.39 11.36 4.16
N PHE A 218 7.00 10.38 3.50
CA PHE A 218 8.42 10.35 3.18
C PHE A 218 8.67 10.95 1.79
N LEU A 219 9.23 12.16 1.74
CA LEU A 219 9.46 12.89 0.50
C LEU A 219 10.96 12.92 0.13
N GLY A 220 11.29 12.59 -1.12
CA GLY A 220 12.65 12.72 -1.64
C GLY A 220 13.03 14.16 -2.00
N GLY A 221 14.13 14.68 -1.44
CA GLY A 221 14.59 16.05 -1.72
C GLY A 221 15.09 16.29 -3.16
N LYS A 222 15.33 15.22 -3.93
CA LYS A 222 15.65 15.25 -5.36
C LYS A 222 14.65 14.43 -6.19
N THR A 223 13.44 14.25 -5.70
CA THR A 223 12.37 13.56 -6.46
C THR A 223 11.82 14.42 -7.60
N PHE A 224 10.89 13.88 -8.36
CA PHE A 224 10.23 14.58 -9.45
C PHE A 224 9.44 15.80 -8.92
N PRO A 225 9.46 16.95 -9.62
CA PRO A 225 8.72 18.14 -9.20
C PRO A 225 7.23 17.88 -8.94
N ALA A 226 6.59 17.05 -9.76
CA ALA A 226 5.18 16.69 -9.61
C ALA A 226 4.90 15.93 -8.30
N ILE A 227 5.78 15.02 -7.88
CA ILE A 227 5.65 14.30 -6.60
C ILE A 227 5.84 15.27 -5.44
N ASN A 228 6.87 16.10 -5.49
CA ASN A 228 7.15 17.10 -4.46
C ASN A 228 5.96 18.04 -4.26
N GLN A 229 5.38 18.54 -5.35
CA GLN A 229 4.21 19.38 -5.32
C GLN A 229 3.00 18.66 -4.72
N GLN A 230 2.68 17.46 -5.21
CA GLN A 230 1.50 16.72 -4.77
C GLN A 230 1.57 16.29 -3.31
N GLU A 231 2.71 15.82 -2.81
CA GLU A 231 2.84 15.42 -1.40
C GLU A 231 2.73 16.62 -0.45
N ARG A 232 3.27 17.78 -0.82
CA ARG A 232 3.14 19.01 -0.03
C ARG A 232 1.72 19.56 -0.04
N GLU A 233 1.07 19.54 -1.21
CA GLU A 233 -0.34 19.92 -1.35
C GLU A 233 -1.23 19.02 -0.49
N TYR A 234 -1.00 17.71 -0.55
CA TYR A 234 -1.75 16.72 0.21
C TYR A 234 -1.52 16.86 1.73
N GLN A 235 -0.28 17.05 2.18
CA GLN A 235 0.02 17.33 3.59
C GLN A 235 -0.68 18.61 4.05
N SER A 236 -0.61 19.70 3.29
CA SER A 236 -1.30 20.94 3.64
C SER A 236 -2.82 20.75 3.73
N ALA A 237 -3.40 19.92 2.85
CA ALA A 237 -4.82 19.60 2.89
C ALA A 237 -5.21 18.78 4.14
N LEU A 238 -4.39 17.80 4.53
CA LEU A 238 -4.56 17.03 5.78
C LEU A 238 -4.52 17.95 7.01
N GLU A 239 -3.53 18.85 7.08
CA GLU A 239 -3.40 19.80 8.20
C GLU A 239 -4.61 20.73 8.31
N LYS A 240 -5.10 21.25 7.18
CA LYS A 240 -6.31 22.09 7.14
C LYS A 240 -7.57 21.34 7.56
N ALA A 241 -7.64 20.03 7.30
CA ALA A 241 -8.72 19.16 7.75
C ALA A 241 -8.58 18.73 9.22
N GLY A 242 -7.52 19.14 9.93
CA GLY A 242 -7.26 18.75 11.31
C GLY A 242 -6.71 17.33 11.47
N VAL A 243 -6.25 16.72 10.38
CA VAL A 243 -5.68 15.36 10.38
C VAL A 243 -4.20 15.43 10.75
N LYS A 244 -3.78 14.63 11.74
CA LYS A 244 -2.36 14.55 12.13
C LYS A 244 -1.52 14.06 10.95
N SER A 245 -0.60 14.90 10.47
CA SER A 245 0.34 14.54 9.41
C SER A 245 1.75 15.02 9.68
N GLU A 246 2.75 14.21 9.36
CA GLU A 246 4.16 14.58 9.42
C GLU A 246 4.82 14.37 8.05
N LEU A 247 5.54 15.37 7.54
CA LEU A 247 6.33 15.26 6.31
C LEU A 247 7.82 15.12 6.65
N TYR A 248 8.39 13.96 6.33
CA TYR A 248 9.79 13.62 6.52
C TYR A 248 10.57 13.78 5.20
N LEU A 249 11.27 14.92 5.04
CA LEU A 249 12.10 15.18 3.87
C LEU A 249 13.42 14.41 3.94
N VAL A 250 13.79 13.72 2.85
CA VAL A 250 15.08 13.04 2.70
C VAL A 250 15.94 13.77 1.65
N PRO A 251 16.81 14.73 2.07
CA PRO A 251 17.28 15.83 1.20
C PRO A 251 17.99 15.46 -0.10
N LYS A 252 18.63 14.29 -0.18
CA LYS A 252 19.47 13.90 -1.33
C LYS A 252 18.86 12.76 -2.16
N LYS A 253 17.66 12.27 -1.83
CA LYS A 253 17.09 11.08 -2.48
C LYS A 253 16.23 11.45 -3.68
N LYS A 254 16.48 10.75 -4.79
CA LYS A 254 15.61 10.66 -5.97
C LYS A 254 14.51 9.63 -5.73
N HIS A 255 13.50 9.64 -6.59
CA HIS A 255 12.31 8.79 -6.50
C HIS A 255 12.58 7.31 -6.17
N VAL A 256 13.25 6.58 -7.06
CA VAL A 256 13.58 5.16 -6.83
C VAL A 256 14.47 4.97 -5.60
N GLY A 257 15.33 5.95 -5.32
CA GLY A 257 16.19 5.94 -4.13
C GLY A 257 15.42 6.00 -2.81
N MET A 258 14.17 6.49 -2.81
CA MET A 258 13.33 6.57 -1.62
C MET A 258 12.90 5.20 -1.11
N ILE A 259 12.69 4.21 -1.99
CA ILE A 259 12.43 2.84 -1.54
C ILE A 259 13.71 2.01 -1.43
N LEU A 260 14.63 2.10 -2.41
CA LEU A 260 15.85 1.26 -2.40
C LEU A 260 16.73 1.50 -1.18
N GLN A 261 16.63 2.68 -0.57
CA GLN A 261 17.32 2.97 0.68
C GLN A 261 17.04 1.97 1.81
N PHE A 262 15.89 1.29 1.79
CA PHE A 262 15.55 0.30 2.81
C PHE A 262 16.14 -1.09 2.55
N TYR A 263 16.90 -1.27 1.46
CA TYR A 263 17.73 -2.45 1.25
C TYR A 263 18.81 -2.56 2.35
N TRP A 264 19.41 -1.42 2.70
CA TRP A 264 20.45 -1.34 3.74
C TRP A 264 19.84 -1.43 5.15
N LYS A 265 20.09 -2.55 5.85
CA LYS A 265 19.53 -2.87 7.18
C LYS A 265 19.73 -1.79 8.26
N ARG A 266 20.84 -1.04 8.17
CA ARG A 266 21.24 0.03 9.10
C ARG A 266 20.78 1.42 8.66
N ASN A 267 19.92 1.53 7.64
CA ASN A 267 19.40 2.83 7.24
C ASN A 267 18.63 3.48 8.41
N LYS A 268 19.04 4.69 8.79
CA LYS A 268 18.44 5.48 9.88
C LYS A 268 16.95 5.78 9.66
N ASN A 269 16.50 5.82 8.40
CA ASN A 269 15.12 6.13 8.03
C ASN A 269 14.14 5.00 8.39
N PHE A 270 14.61 3.84 8.86
CA PHE A 270 13.73 2.87 9.52
C PHE A 270 13.20 3.39 10.86
N LYS A 271 13.97 4.21 11.60
CA LYS A 271 13.60 4.69 12.94
C LYS A 271 12.24 5.42 12.96
N PRO A 272 12.03 6.51 12.19
CA PRO A 272 10.75 7.20 12.14
C PRO A 272 9.59 6.30 11.71
N ILE A 273 9.81 5.37 10.77
CA ILE A 273 8.78 4.40 10.36
C ILE A 273 8.38 3.47 11.52
N LEU A 274 9.36 2.94 12.25
CA LEU A 274 9.11 2.05 13.40
C LEU A 274 8.45 2.79 14.57
N GLU A 275 8.83 4.04 14.82
CA GLU A 275 8.22 4.89 15.84
C GLU A 275 6.77 5.20 15.49
N PHE A 276 6.49 5.57 14.24
CA PHE A 276 5.15 5.80 13.74
C PHE A 276 4.25 4.56 13.87
N MET A 277 4.76 3.36 13.61
CA MET A 277 3.96 2.14 13.77
C MET A 277 3.67 1.80 15.24
N LYS A 278 4.48 2.28 16.18
CA LYS A 278 4.33 2.02 17.63
C LYS A 278 3.49 3.06 18.38
N SER A 279 3.32 4.26 17.82
CA SER A 279 2.49 5.32 18.41
C SER A 279 1.01 5.02 18.34
#